data_AF-A0A3A0FVN3-F1
#
_entry.id   AF-A0A3A0FVN3-F1
#
_cell.length_a   1.000
_cell.length_b   1.000
_cell.length_c   1.000
_cell.angle_alpha   90.00
_cell.angle_beta   90.00
_cell.angle_gamma   90.00
#
_symmetry.space_group_name_H-M   'P 1'
#
loop_
_entity.id
_entity.type
_entity.pdbx_description
1 polymer ?
#
loop_
_entity_poly.entity_id
_entity_poly.type
_entity_poly.pdbx_seq_one_letter_code
_entity_poly.pdbx_strand_id
1 'polypeptide(L)' 'MRVFLVDPGQQVPFYCRGLARALAAAGDGVALVTAPLPHYDPGPAPPGVEVIHAFGRWLPAAGRPAAGAARPAARRA' A
#
# COMPACT_ATOMS: atom_id res chain seq x y z
N MET A 1 -4.59 13.45 10.28
CA MET A 1 -4.69 14.02 8.91
C MET A 1 -4.74 12.89 7.89
N ARG A 2 -4.93 13.16 6.58
CA ARG A 2 -4.83 12.12 5.54
C ARG A 2 -3.58 12.34 4.71
N VAL A 3 -2.72 11.32 4.63
CA VAL A 3 -1.41 11.37 3.95
C VAL A 3 -1.38 10.37 2.81
N PHE A 4 -0.97 10.83 1.63
CA PHE A 4 -0.72 9.99 0.46
C PHE A 4 0.79 9.88 0.24
N LEU A 5 1.32 8.68 0.42
CA LEU A 5 2.71 8.37 0.14
C LEU A 5 2.79 7.74 -1.25
N VAL A 6 3.52 8.35 -2.17
CA VAL A 6 3.52 7.93 -3.59
C VAL A 6 4.89 7.36 -3.96
N ASP A 7 4.93 6.05 -4.23
CA ASP A 7 6.13 5.30 -4.64
C ASP A 7 5.81 4.44 -5.89
N PRO A 8 5.80 5.05 -7.09
CA PRO A 8 5.37 4.40 -8.32
C PRO A 8 6.39 3.36 -8.82
N GLY A 9 7.68 3.57 -8.56
CA GLY A 9 8.74 2.70 -9.04
C GLY A 9 9.17 1.64 -8.02
N GLN A 10 8.62 1.67 -6.80
CA GLN A 10 9.12 0.87 -5.67
C GLN A 10 10.64 1.00 -5.52
N GLN A 11 11.15 2.23 -5.63
CA GLN A 11 12.59 2.49 -5.58
C GLN A 11 13.14 2.37 -4.15
N VAL A 12 12.32 2.75 -3.16
CA VAL A 12 12.67 2.73 -1.73
C VAL A 12 11.54 2.13 -0.88
N PRO A 13 11.08 0.91 -1.20
CA PRO A 13 9.79 0.43 -0.73
C PRO A 13 9.78 0.10 0.77
N PHE A 14 10.91 -0.35 1.34
CA PHE A 14 11.04 -0.55 2.78
C PHE A 14 10.97 0.76 3.56
N TYR A 15 11.59 1.81 3.04
CA TYR A 15 11.54 3.14 3.62
C TYR A 15 10.10 3.68 3.58
N CYS A 16 9.46 3.63 2.41
CA CYS A 16 8.09 4.09 2.24
C CYS A 16 7.10 3.35 3.15
N ARG A 17 7.24 2.03 3.31
CA ARG A 17 6.41 1.24 4.23
C ARG A 17 6.69 1.54 5.69
N GLY A 18 7.95 1.72 6.08
CA GLY A 18 8.34 2.11 7.42
C GLY A 18 7.77 3.46 7.81
N LEU A 19 7.89 4.44 6.91
CA LEU A 19 7.31 5.78 7.08
C LEU A 19 5.78 5.73 7.16
N ALA A 20 5.12 4.99 6.25
CA ALA A 20 3.67 4.84 6.27
C ALA A 20 3.17 4.22 7.57
N ARG A 21 3.88 3.21 8.10
CA ARG A 21 3.58 2.61 9.41
C ARG A 21 3.74 3.61 10.54
N ALA A 22 4.80 4.41 10.55
CA ALA A 22 5.05 5.40 11.60
C ALA A 22 3.96 6.47 11.62
N LEU A 23 3.54 6.95 10.44
CA LEU A 23 2.45 7.92 10.30
C LEU A 23 1.09 7.33 10.74
N ALA A 24 0.80 6.09 10.36
CA ALA A 24 -0.42 5.41 10.81
C ALA A 24 -0.44 5.22 12.33
N ALA A 25 0.70 4.88 12.94
CA ALA A 25 0.85 4.76 14.39
C ALA A 25 0.69 6.11 15.12
N ALA A 26 1.00 7.24 14.46
CA ALA A 26 0.74 8.58 14.97
C ALA A 26 -0.74 9.01 14.88
N GLY A 27 -1.60 8.16 14.30
CA GLY A 27 -3.04 8.42 14.16
C GLY A 27 -3.45 9.06 12.84
N ASP A 28 -2.54 9.14 11.86
CA ASP A 28 -2.89 9.61 10.52
C ASP A 28 -3.55 8.51 9.68
N GLY A 29 -4.48 8.92 8.81
CA GLY A 29 -4.99 8.04 7.76
C GLY A 29 -4.00 8.01 6.60
N VAL A 30 -3.37 6.86 6.34
CA VAL A 30 -2.28 6.75 5.36
C VAL A 30 -2.68 5.87 4.20
N ALA A 31 -2.44 6.37 2.98
CA ALA A 31 -2.53 5.60 1.75
C ALA A 31 -1.16 5.55 1.05
N LEU A 32 -0.61 4.35 0.85
CA LEU A 32 0.59 4.09 0.05
C LEU A 32 0.18 3.78 -1.39
N VAL A 33 0.42 4.72 -2.29
CA VAL A 33 0.13 4.59 -3.71
C VAL A 33 1.36 4.07 -4.44
N THR A 34 1.26 2.88 -5.03
CA THR A 34 2.39 2.17 -5.64
C THR A 34 1.99 1.39 -6.90
N ALA A 35 2.95 0.71 -7.52
CA ALA A 35 2.75 -0.13 -8.70
C ALA A 35 3.01 -1.61 -8.35
N PRO A 36 2.24 -2.56 -8.91
CA PRO A 36 2.49 -4.00 -8.68
C PRO A 36 3.65 -4.49 -9.57
N LEU A 37 4.90 -4.30 -9.13
CA LEU A 37 6.07 -4.79 -9.87
C LEU A 37 6.33 -6.28 -9.57
N PRO A 38 6.55 -7.15 -10.58
CA PRO A 38 6.70 -8.59 -10.39
C PRO A 38 7.99 -9.01 -9.69
N HIS A 39 9.01 -8.15 -9.67
CA HIS A 39 10.31 -8.44 -9.06
C HIS A 39 10.39 -8.08 -7.57
N TYR A 40 9.29 -7.58 -7.01
CA TYR A 40 9.26 -7.13 -5.63
C TYR A 40 7.92 -7.48 -4.98
N ASP A 41 7.96 -8.43 -4.04
CA ASP A 41 6.87 -8.68 -3.11
C ASP A 41 7.21 -8.01 -1.76
N PRO A 42 6.61 -6.86 -1.44
CA PRO A 42 6.85 -6.22 -0.16
C PRO A 42 6.20 -6.93 1.03
N GLY A 43 5.47 -8.02 0.80
CA GLY A 43 4.63 -8.65 1.80
C GLY A 43 3.36 -7.84 2.10
N PRO A 44 2.67 -8.14 3.21
CA PRO A 44 1.37 -7.54 3.52
C PRO A 44 1.46 -6.02 3.72
N ALA A 45 0.31 -5.36 3.58
CA ALA A 45 0.18 -3.95 3.93
C ALA A 45 0.54 -3.72 5.41
N PRO A 46 1.27 -2.65 5.76
CA PRO A 46 1.49 -2.31 7.16
C PRO A 46 0.14 -2.06 7.87
N PRO A 47 0.00 -2.40 9.17
CA PRO A 47 -1.22 -2.14 9.91
C PRO A 47 -1.62 -0.66 9.85
N GLY A 48 -2.90 -0.38 9.57
CA GLY A 48 -3.42 0.98 9.46
C GLY A 48 -3.05 1.72 8.16
N VAL A 49 -2.40 1.05 7.21
CA VAL A 49 -2.04 1.63 5.91
C VAL A 49 -2.87 1.01 4.79
N GLU A 50 -3.54 1.86 4.02
CA GLU A 50 -4.20 1.48 2.76
C GLU A 50 -3.14 1.38 1.66
N VAL A 51 -3.10 0.28 0.89
CA VAL A 51 -2.19 0.15 -0.27
C VAL A 51 -3.00 0.27 -1.55
N ILE A 52 -2.64 1.23 -2.40
CA ILE A 52 -3.35 1.56 -3.63
C ILE A 52 -2.44 1.29 -4.83
N HIS A 53 -2.88 0.43 -5.74
CA HIS A 53 -2.16 0.13 -6.97
C HIS A 53 -2.67 1.01 -8.13
N ALA A 54 -2.07 2.20 -8.31
CA ALA A 54 -2.58 3.21 -9.27
C ALA A 54 -1.76 3.35 -10.55
N PHE A 55 -0.54 2.79 -10.63
CA PHE A 55 0.38 3.00 -11.75
C PHE A 55 0.39 1.89 -12.80
N GLY A 56 -0.58 0.97 -12.76
CA GLY A 56 -0.67 -0.20 -13.63
C GLY A 56 -0.78 0.09 -15.13
N ARG A 57 -1.12 1.33 -15.55
CA ARG A 57 -1.22 1.69 -16.98
C ARG A 57 0.12 1.63 -17.74
N TRP A 58 1.24 1.69 -17.02
CA TRP A 58 2.60 1.64 -17.58
C TRP A 58 3.29 0.29 -17.38
N LEU A 59 2.61 -0.66 -16.73
CA LEU A 59 3.15 -1.99 -16.50
C LEU A 59 2.62 -2.95 -17.56
N PRO A 60 3.48 -3.84 -18.10
CA PRO A 60 2.98 -4.98 -18.86
C PRO A 60 1.96 -5.70 -17.98
N ALA A 61 0.87 -6.22 -18.57
CA ALA A 61 -0.23 -6.86 -17.86
C ALA A 61 0.20 -8.13 -17.11
N ALA A 62 0.98 -7.97 -16.04
CA ALA A 62 1.27 -9.00 -15.08
C ALA A 62 0.04 -9.11 -14.18
N GLY A 63 -0.58 -10.30 -14.21
CA GLY A 63 -1.78 -10.72 -13.48
C GLY A 63 -2.25 -9.76 -12.39
N ARG A 64 -3.40 -9.11 -12.64
CA ARG A 64 -4.10 -8.29 -11.65
C ARG A 64 -4.22 -9.09 -10.34
N PRO A 65 -3.68 -8.63 -9.20
CA PRO A 65 -4.03 -9.22 -7.92
C PRO A 65 -5.52 -8.98 -7.68
N ALA A 66 -6.23 -10.04 -7.26
CA ALA A 66 -7.67 -9.98 -7.05
C ALA A 66 -8.02 -8.85 -6.08
N ALA A 67 -8.99 -8.01 -6.49
CA ALA A 67 -9.59 -7.00 -5.63
C ALA A 67 -10.25 -7.70 -4.43
N GLY A 68 -9.55 -7.78 -3.30
CA GLY A 68 -10.06 -8.50 -2.13
C GLY A 68 -9.28 -8.32 -0.82
N ALA A 69 -8.04 -7.84 -0.85
CA ALA A 69 -7.27 -7.66 0.38
C ALA A 69 -7.54 -6.30 1.03
N ALA A 70 -8.63 -6.21 1.79
CA ALA A 70 -8.81 -5.47 3.05
C ALA A 70 -10.25 -4.97 3.19
N ARG A 71 -11.12 -5.82 3.72
CA ARG A 71 -12.32 -5.35 4.43
C ARG A 71 -11.98 -5.37 5.93
N PRO A 72 -11.99 -4.25 6.65
CA PRO A 72 -11.77 -4.27 8.08
C PRO A 72 -12.90 -5.09 8.72
N ALA A 73 -12.51 -6.11 9.49
CA ALA A 73 -13.46 -6.88 10.29
C ALA A 73 -14.17 -5.91 11.25
N ALA A 74 -15.47 -5.75 11.06
CA ALA A 74 -16.31 -5.02 12.00
C ALA A 74 -16.23 -5.75 13.34
N ARG A 75 -15.67 -5.08 14.36
CA ARG A 75 -15.80 -5.48 15.76
C ARG A 75 -17.29 -5.66 16.07
N ARG A 76 -17.68 -6.86 16.50
CA ARG A 76 -18.89 -7.04 17.31
C ARG A 76 -18.47 -7.09 18.77
N ALA A 77 -19.27 -6.40 19.57
CA ALA A 77 -19.24 -6.33 21.02
C ALA A 77 -19.47 -7.69 21.68
#